data_AF-A0A7I8DFB1-F1
#
_entry.id   AF-A0A7I8DFB1-F1
#
_cell.length_a   1.000
_cell.length_b   1.000
_cell.length_c   1.000
_cell.angle_alpha   90.00
_cell.angle_beta   90.00
_cell.angle_gamma   90.00
#
_symmetry.space_group_name_H-M   'P 1'
#
loop_
_entity.id
_entity.type
_entity.pdbx_description
1 polymer ?
#
loop_
_entity_poly.entity_id
_entity_poly.type
_entity_poly.pdbx_seq_one_letter_code
_entity_poly.pdbx_strand_id
1 'polypeptide(L)'
;MLINIGNHEFTEVWDGVLYKKLSNYPNISDWELRNILEFAEYEKNHGRNCEIVCEESRILHLVQEAFSQKEKYMGIPKPDKISECTACPKRKGCMTDLVCHTTSIENAISIFKCGSLLSALNVRRVPVEQLMAEDRNAAGDPADYFEYIMFAWGNCQAGDRLVMERKLKRFPTEEDLSSHFTPGIRFYFKYDELINHPACICDGVLPMKVKDEVILKDWIYKIVVPVEAKEAIEKYIPNMLNENIVYVENNGLDIWDWSEKVYSLVQSLQ
;
A
#
# COMPACT_ATOMS: atom_id res chain seq x y z
N MET A 1 -5.36 -6.28 -19.10
CA MET A 1 -5.04 -6.98 -17.85
C MET A 1 -5.85 -8.26 -17.74
N LEU A 2 -5.38 -9.19 -16.94
CA LEU A 2 -6.13 -10.37 -16.52
C LEU A 2 -6.50 -10.25 -15.05
N ILE A 3 -7.73 -10.59 -14.68
CA ILE A 3 -8.19 -10.76 -13.30
C ILE A 3 -8.33 -12.26 -13.08
N ASN A 4 -7.38 -12.85 -12.37
CA ASN A 4 -7.38 -14.26 -12.01
C ASN A 4 -7.90 -14.42 -10.58
N ILE A 5 -9.15 -14.86 -10.44
CA ILE A 5 -9.80 -15.06 -9.14
C ILE A 5 -9.67 -16.52 -8.74
N GLY A 6 -9.04 -16.77 -7.59
CA GLY A 6 -8.74 -18.14 -7.17
C GLY A 6 -8.28 -18.25 -5.71
N ASN A 7 -7.86 -19.46 -5.34
CA ASN A 7 -7.25 -19.74 -4.05
C ASN A 7 -5.75 -19.38 -4.05
N HIS A 8 -5.45 -18.11 -4.33
CA HIS A 8 -4.09 -17.57 -4.36
C HIS A 8 -3.54 -17.37 -2.93
N GLU A 9 -2.22 -17.26 -2.80
CA GLU A 9 -1.58 -17.03 -1.51
C GLU A 9 -1.86 -15.62 -0.96
N PHE A 10 -1.87 -14.62 -1.84
CA PHE A 10 -2.17 -13.23 -1.54
C PHE A 10 -2.74 -12.51 -2.77
N THR A 11 -3.31 -11.31 -2.55
CA THR A 11 -3.76 -10.44 -3.63
C THR A 11 -2.60 -9.58 -4.12
N GLU A 12 -2.28 -9.64 -5.40
CA GLU A 12 -1.23 -8.82 -6.03
C GLU A 12 -1.47 -8.59 -7.52
N VAL A 13 -0.81 -7.59 -8.09
CA VAL A 13 -0.69 -7.40 -9.54
C VAL A 13 0.74 -7.69 -9.94
N TRP A 14 0.91 -8.63 -10.88
CA TRP A 14 2.22 -9.01 -11.39
C TRP A 14 2.12 -9.32 -12.88
N ASP A 15 2.99 -8.72 -13.70
CA ASP A 15 3.06 -8.90 -15.16
C ASP A 15 1.69 -8.81 -15.86
N GLY A 16 0.91 -7.80 -15.48
CA GLY A 16 -0.41 -7.55 -16.07
C GLY A 16 -1.55 -8.45 -15.58
N VAL A 17 -1.32 -9.26 -14.54
CA VAL A 17 -2.30 -10.16 -13.93
C VAL A 17 -2.58 -9.74 -12.49
N LEU A 18 -3.85 -9.45 -12.18
CA LEU A 18 -4.35 -9.38 -10.81
C LEU A 18 -4.65 -10.79 -10.33
N TYR A 19 -3.83 -11.32 -9.45
CA TYR A 19 -4.11 -12.54 -8.71
C TYR A 19 -5.00 -12.16 -7.52
N LYS A 20 -6.32 -12.32 -7.64
CA LYS A 20 -7.28 -11.93 -6.59
C LYS A 20 -7.53 -13.10 -5.65
N LYS A 21 -6.97 -13.02 -4.43
CA LYS A 21 -7.32 -13.92 -3.34
C LYS A 21 -8.65 -13.52 -2.72
N LEU A 22 -9.46 -14.52 -2.38
CA LEU A 22 -10.68 -14.33 -1.61
C LEU A 22 -10.46 -14.76 -0.14
N SER A 23 -11.04 -14.00 0.76
CA SER A 23 -11.05 -14.21 2.21
C SER A 23 -11.71 -15.51 2.63
N ASN A 24 -12.65 -16.03 1.84
CA ASN A 24 -13.40 -17.26 2.14
C ASN A 24 -13.65 -18.11 0.90
N TYR A 25 -12.61 -18.30 0.06
CA TYR A 25 -12.72 -19.12 -1.16
C TYR A 25 -13.34 -20.50 -0.87
N PRO A 26 -14.32 -20.99 -1.67
CA PRO A 26 -14.80 -20.46 -2.94
C PRO A 26 -16.00 -19.50 -2.82
N ASN A 27 -16.12 -18.76 -1.73
CA ASN A 27 -17.10 -17.68 -1.56
C ASN A 27 -16.45 -16.32 -1.80
N ILE A 28 -17.25 -15.39 -2.32
CA ILE A 28 -16.88 -14.01 -2.56
C ILE A 28 -17.83 -13.08 -1.80
N SER A 29 -17.28 -12.05 -1.19
CA SER A 29 -18.00 -11.00 -0.47
C SER A 29 -18.31 -9.79 -1.34
N ASP A 30 -19.25 -8.96 -0.90
CA ASP A 30 -19.58 -7.71 -1.60
C ASP A 30 -18.39 -6.73 -1.66
N TRP A 31 -17.53 -6.72 -0.63
CA TRP A 31 -16.30 -5.94 -0.62
C TRP A 31 -15.31 -6.41 -1.69
N GLU A 32 -15.11 -7.71 -1.85
CA GLU A 32 -14.23 -8.26 -2.88
C GLU A 32 -14.79 -8.04 -4.28
N LEU A 33 -16.12 -8.10 -4.46
CA LEU A 33 -16.78 -7.72 -5.70
C LEU A 33 -16.54 -6.24 -6.02
N ARG A 34 -16.69 -5.34 -5.04
CA ARG A 34 -16.36 -3.91 -5.21
C ARG A 34 -14.92 -3.74 -5.69
N ASN A 35 -13.95 -4.39 -5.08
CA ASN A 35 -12.54 -4.26 -5.49
C ASN A 35 -12.27 -4.76 -6.91
N ILE A 36 -12.91 -5.85 -7.34
CA ILE A 36 -12.78 -6.34 -8.72
C ILE A 36 -13.35 -5.32 -9.71
N LEU A 37 -14.48 -4.68 -9.38
CA LEU A 37 -15.09 -3.63 -10.19
C LEU A 37 -14.19 -2.38 -10.25
N GLU A 38 -13.63 -1.96 -9.11
CA GLU A 38 -12.70 -0.83 -9.02
C GLU A 38 -11.46 -1.07 -9.89
N PHE A 39 -10.87 -2.26 -9.85
CA PHE A 39 -9.72 -2.60 -10.69
C PHE A 39 -10.07 -2.57 -12.17
N ALA A 40 -11.17 -3.20 -12.57
CA ALA A 40 -11.58 -3.18 -13.97
C ALA A 40 -11.92 -1.78 -14.48
N GLU A 41 -12.51 -0.92 -13.65
CA GLU A 41 -12.77 0.48 -14.00
C GLU A 41 -11.48 1.31 -14.09
N TYR A 42 -10.59 1.16 -13.11
CA TYR A 42 -9.29 1.82 -13.11
C TYR A 42 -8.52 1.49 -14.39
N GLU A 43 -8.44 0.22 -14.75
CA GLU A 43 -7.76 -0.25 -15.95
C GLU A 43 -8.42 0.28 -17.22
N LYS A 44 -9.75 0.25 -17.29
CA LYS A 44 -10.52 0.81 -18.42
C LYS A 44 -10.28 2.31 -18.60
N ASN A 45 -10.20 3.07 -17.51
CA ASN A 45 -9.92 4.50 -17.54
C ASN A 45 -8.51 4.82 -18.06
N HIS A 46 -7.59 3.85 -17.99
CA HIS A 46 -6.25 3.94 -18.58
C HIS A 46 -6.14 3.21 -19.93
N GLY A 47 -7.28 2.93 -20.59
CA GLY A 47 -7.32 2.36 -21.92
C GLY A 47 -7.03 0.85 -21.99
N ARG A 48 -7.09 0.14 -20.85
CA ARG A 48 -6.81 -1.30 -20.76
C ARG A 48 -8.09 -2.06 -20.46
N ASN A 49 -8.35 -3.13 -21.22
CA ASN A 49 -9.46 -4.03 -20.94
C ASN A 49 -9.04 -5.10 -19.93
N CYS A 50 -9.98 -5.56 -19.11
CA CYS A 50 -9.79 -6.69 -18.20
C CYS A 50 -10.53 -7.92 -18.68
N GLU A 51 -9.82 -9.03 -18.77
CA GLU A 51 -10.41 -10.37 -18.88
C GLU A 51 -10.52 -10.99 -17.48
N ILE A 52 -11.55 -11.80 -17.24
CA ILE A 52 -11.79 -12.43 -15.92
C ILE A 52 -11.70 -13.94 -16.08
N VAL A 53 -10.83 -14.57 -15.30
CA VAL A 53 -10.67 -16.01 -15.22
C VAL A 53 -10.91 -16.45 -13.78
N CYS A 54 -11.77 -17.45 -13.60
CA CYS A 54 -12.06 -18.08 -12.33
C CYS A 54 -12.48 -19.53 -12.58
N GLU A 55 -11.87 -20.48 -11.88
CA GLU A 55 -12.23 -21.91 -12.00
C GLU A 55 -13.66 -22.18 -11.49
N GLU A 56 -14.11 -21.40 -10.50
CA GLU A 56 -15.42 -21.54 -9.88
C GLU A 56 -16.50 -20.78 -10.65
N SER A 57 -17.28 -21.51 -11.45
CA SER A 57 -18.33 -20.94 -12.31
C SER A 57 -19.35 -20.07 -11.55
N ARG A 58 -19.63 -20.40 -10.29
CA ARG A 58 -20.53 -19.60 -9.43
C ARG A 58 -19.94 -18.23 -9.12
N ILE A 59 -18.64 -18.16 -8.82
CA ILE A 59 -17.95 -16.90 -8.55
C ILE A 59 -17.91 -16.07 -9.82
N LEU A 60 -17.57 -16.70 -10.96
CA LEU A 60 -17.58 -16.02 -12.26
C LEU A 60 -18.94 -15.39 -12.58
N HIS A 61 -20.03 -16.12 -12.36
CA HIS A 61 -21.39 -15.59 -12.54
C HIS A 61 -21.68 -14.40 -11.61
N LEU A 62 -21.33 -14.50 -10.32
CA LEU A 62 -21.51 -13.41 -9.35
C LEU A 62 -20.74 -12.14 -9.75
N VAL A 63 -19.51 -12.31 -10.25
CA VAL A 63 -18.70 -11.19 -10.74
C VAL A 63 -19.35 -10.57 -11.98
N GLN A 64 -19.78 -11.37 -12.96
CA GLN A 64 -20.47 -10.88 -14.16
C GLN A 64 -21.78 -10.15 -13.83
N GLU A 65 -22.55 -10.65 -12.86
CA GLU A 65 -23.74 -9.98 -12.35
C GLU A 65 -23.38 -8.65 -11.68
N ALA A 66 -22.31 -8.62 -10.89
CA ALA A 66 -21.83 -7.40 -10.25
C ALA A 66 -21.44 -6.31 -11.25
N PHE A 67 -20.85 -6.66 -12.40
CA PHE A 67 -20.59 -5.71 -13.50
C PHE A 67 -21.88 -5.13 -14.08
N SER A 68 -22.98 -5.88 -14.07
CA SER A 68 -24.30 -5.42 -14.55
C SER A 68 -25.05 -4.58 -13.51
N GLN A 69 -24.63 -4.62 -12.25
CA GLN A 69 -25.23 -3.90 -11.11
C GLN A 69 -24.19 -3.04 -10.39
N LYS A 70 -23.24 -2.45 -11.13
CA LYS A 70 -22.04 -1.81 -10.57
C LYS A 70 -22.35 -0.83 -9.43
N GLU A 71 -23.36 0.02 -9.59
CA GLU A 71 -23.73 1.06 -8.63
C GLU A 71 -24.07 0.50 -7.25
N LYS A 72 -24.62 -0.72 -7.19
CA LYS A 72 -24.92 -1.44 -5.94
C LYS A 72 -23.65 -1.71 -5.13
N TYR A 73 -22.57 -2.06 -5.81
CA TYR A 73 -21.31 -2.51 -5.18
C TYR A 73 -20.37 -1.34 -4.88
N MET A 74 -20.38 -0.28 -5.68
CA MET A 74 -19.51 0.88 -5.44
C MET A 74 -19.79 1.60 -4.11
N GLY A 75 -21.00 1.46 -3.57
CA GLY A 75 -21.39 2.00 -2.26
C GLY A 75 -21.04 1.12 -1.06
N ILE A 76 -20.51 -0.09 -1.27
CA ILE A 76 -20.20 -1.03 -0.19
C ILE A 76 -19.06 -0.48 0.67
N PRO A 77 -19.23 -0.29 1.99
CA PRO A 77 -18.18 0.25 2.84
C PRO A 77 -17.00 -0.71 2.96
N LYS A 78 -15.82 -0.17 3.27
CA LYS A 78 -14.67 -0.99 3.68
C LYS A 78 -15.01 -1.79 4.94
N PRO A 79 -14.63 -3.07 5.05
CA PRO A 79 -14.73 -3.79 6.31
C PRO A 79 -13.69 -3.26 7.30
N ASP A 80 -13.94 -3.33 8.61
CA ASP A 80 -12.96 -2.91 9.64
C ASP A 80 -11.64 -3.72 9.58
N LYS A 81 -11.73 -4.93 9.05
CA LYS A 81 -10.59 -5.83 8.86
C LYS A 81 -10.75 -6.63 7.56
N ILE A 82 -9.71 -6.60 6.75
CA ILE A 82 -9.56 -7.40 5.54
C ILE A 82 -8.84 -8.71 5.91
N SER A 83 -9.47 -9.86 5.69
CA SER A 83 -8.95 -11.17 6.08
C SER A 83 -8.36 -11.99 4.94
N GLU A 84 -8.37 -11.50 3.69
CA GLU A 84 -7.70 -12.18 2.58
C GLU A 84 -6.17 -12.24 2.77
N CYS A 85 -5.56 -11.17 3.30
CA CYS A 85 -4.14 -11.16 3.65
C CYS A 85 -3.92 -11.66 5.08
N THR A 86 -3.20 -12.79 5.22
CA THR A 86 -2.84 -13.37 6.53
C THR A 86 -1.37 -13.15 6.89
N ALA A 87 -0.66 -12.31 6.13
CA ALA A 87 0.77 -12.06 6.34
C ALA A 87 1.08 -11.42 7.71
N CYS A 88 0.10 -10.76 8.35
CA CYS A 88 0.22 -10.23 9.71
C CYS A 88 -0.18 -11.32 10.75
N PRO A 89 0.77 -11.96 11.46
CA PRO A 89 0.48 -13.17 12.23
C PRO A 89 -0.47 -12.95 13.42
N LYS A 90 -0.34 -11.80 14.10
CA LYS A 90 -1.11 -11.47 15.30
C LYS A 90 -2.56 -11.06 14.99
N ARG A 91 -2.75 -10.24 13.95
CA ARG A 91 -4.09 -9.72 13.56
C ARG A 91 -4.82 -10.59 12.56
N LYS A 92 -4.09 -11.44 11.83
CA LYS A 92 -4.60 -12.33 10.77
C LYS A 92 -5.49 -11.58 9.78
N GLY A 93 -5.00 -10.43 9.33
CA GLY A 93 -5.74 -9.49 8.52
C GLY A 93 -5.10 -8.10 8.50
N CYS A 94 -5.47 -7.30 7.50
CA CYS A 94 -5.16 -5.88 7.43
C CYS A 94 -6.26 -5.08 8.12
N MET A 95 -5.87 -4.17 9.00
CA MET A 95 -6.80 -3.22 9.62
C MET A 95 -6.98 -2.01 8.70
N THR A 96 -8.18 -1.43 8.67
CA THR A 96 -8.55 -0.47 7.62
C THR A 96 -8.72 0.98 8.08
N ASP A 97 -8.40 1.27 9.33
CA ASP A 97 -8.50 2.62 9.92
C ASP A 97 -7.35 3.53 9.48
N LEU A 98 -6.18 2.94 9.23
CA LEU A 98 -4.96 3.66 8.86
C LEU A 98 -4.37 3.13 7.56
N VAL A 99 -3.75 4.04 6.82
CA VAL A 99 -2.87 3.71 5.69
C VAL A 99 -1.50 4.31 5.91
N CYS A 100 -0.47 3.74 5.30
CA CYS A 100 0.88 4.26 5.42
C CYS A 100 1.69 4.19 4.12
N HIS A 101 2.63 5.13 4.01
CA HIS A 101 3.73 5.09 3.07
C HIS A 101 5.03 4.86 3.85
N THR A 102 5.80 3.83 3.47
CA THR A 102 7.07 3.48 4.13
C THR A 102 8.23 3.75 3.18
N THR A 103 9.30 4.35 3.70
CA THR A 103 10.45 4.73 2.87
C THR A 103 11.77 4.69 3.64
N SER A 104 12.89 4.79 2.92
CA SER A 104 14.23 4.83 3.52
C SER A 104 14.52 6.17 4.20
N ILE A 105 15.59 6.21 5.00
CA ILE A 105 16.03 7.43 5.69
C ILE A 105 16.31 8.56 4.69
N GLU A 106 16.98 8.27 3.59
CA GLU A 106 17.37 9.25 2.57
C GLU A 106 16.15 9.88 1.88
N ASN A 107 15.15 9.05 1.57
CA ASN A 107 13.91 9.52 0.98
C ASN A 107 13.06 10.29 1.98
N ALA A 108 13.01 9.85 3.25
CA ALA A 108 12.33 10.60 4.31
C ALA A 108 12.93 12.00 4.49
N ILE A 109 14.27 12.13 4.44
CA ILE A 109 14.93 13.44 4.47
C ILE A 109 14.48 14.31 3.29
N SER A 110 14.35 13.73 2.09
CA SER A 110 13.89 14.45 0.91
C SER A 110 12.43 14.91 1.05
N ILE A 111 11.57 14.04 1.58
CA ILE A 111 10.15 14.31 1.89
C ILE A 111 10.04 15.45 2.92
N PHE A 112 10.82 15.41 4.00
CA PHE A 112 10.82 16.48 5.00
C PHE A 112 11.26 17.83 4.41
N LYS A 113 12.25 17.82 3.52
CA LYS A 113 12.75 19.04 2.85
C LYS A 113 11.72 19.67 1.92
N CYS A 114 10.97 18.87 1.15
CA CYS A 114 9.94 19.40 0.27
C CYS A 114 8.59 19.61 0.96
N GLY A 115 8.35 18.95 2.11
CA GLY A 115 7.11 19.04 2.87
C GLY A 115 5.98 18.15 2.35
N SER A 116 6.27 17.24 1.40
CA SER A 116 5.26 16.44 0.71
C SER A 116 5.75 15.03 0.38
N LEU A 117 4.83 14.07 0.34
CA LEU A 117 5.02 12.86 -0.45
C LEU A 117 4.74 13.21 -1.92
N LEU A 118 5.58 12.72 -2.82
CA LEU A 118 5.46 12.96 -4.26
C LEU A 118 5.44 11.62 -5.01
N SER A 119 4.70 11.58 -6.11
CA SER A 119 4.72 10.44 -7.03
C SER A 119 6.13 10.18 -7.58
N ALA A 120 6.41 8.95 -8.01
CA ALA A 120 7.73 8.60 -8.56
C ALA A 120 8.11 9.51 -9.73
N LEU A 121 7.15 9.84 -10.60
CA LEU A 121 7.33 10.77 -11.71
C LEU A 121 7.74 12.17 -11.25
N ASN A 122 7.08 12.71 -10.21
CA ASN A 122 7.37 14.05 -9.70
C ASN A 122 8.69 14.13 -8.91
N VAL A 123 9.06 13.05 -8.21
CA VAL A 123 10.36 12.95 -7.53
C VAL A 123 11.49 12.89 -8.55
N ARG A 124 11.37 12.01 -9.55
CA ARG A 124 12.48 11.69 -10.46
C ARG A 124 12.60 12.65 -11.63
N ARG A 125 11.49 13.23 -12.10
CA ARG A 125 11.44 14.15 -13.25
C ARG A 125 12.14 13.60 -14.49
N VAL A 126 11.99 12.30 -14.72
CA VAL A 126 12.46 11.60 -15.92
C VAL A 126 11.25 11.10 -16.72
N PRO A 127 11.41 10.79 -18.02
CA PRO A 127 10.34 10.18 -18.80
C PRO A 127 9.82 8.90 -18.14
N VAL A 128 8.51 8.65 -18.26
CA VAL A 128 7.88 7.50 -17.60
C VAL A 128 8.39 6.17 -18.15
N GLU A 129 8.78 6.13 -19.41
CA GLU A 129 9.37 4.97 -20.07
C GLU A 129 10.68 4.56 -19.39
N GLN A 130 11.43 5.53 -18.88
CA GLN A 130 12.64 5.25 -18.11
C GLN A 130 12.28 4.59 -16.78
N LEU A 131 11.24 5.04 -16.09
CA LEU A 131 10.79 4.44 -14.82
C LEU A 131 10.29 3.01 -15.02
N MET A 132 9.55 2.77 -16.10
CA MET A 132 9.05 1.44 -16.46
C MET A 132 10.17 0.43 -16.73
N ALA A 133 11.29 0.89 -17.30
CA ALA A 133 12.42 0.05 -17.68
C ALA A 133 13.44 -0.19 -16.55
N GLU A 134 13.27 0.43 -15.38
CA GLU A 134 14.17 0.22 -14.24
C GLU A 134 13.95 -1.15 -13.59
N ASP A 135 15.02 -1.83 -13.17
CA ASP A 135 14.95 -3.13 -12.49
C ASP A 135 14.04 -3.15 -11.25
N ARG A 136 13.83 -1.97 -10.63
CA ARG A 136 12.93 -1.81 -9.48
C ARG A 136 11.44 -1.89 -9.85
N ASN A 137 11.10 -1.85 -11.13
CA ASN A 137 9.77 -2.15 -11.64
C ASN A 137 9.60 -3.66 -11.87
N ALA A 138 9.92 -4.45 -10.84
CA ALA A 138 9.95 -5.91 -10.95
C ALA A 138 8.57 -6.52 -11.27
N ALA A 139 7.49 -5.86 -10.83
CA ALA A 139 6.12 -6.30 -11.06
C ALA A 139 5.60 -5.99 -12.48
N GLY A 140 6.36 -5.26 -13.29
CA GLY A 140 5.93 -4.84 -14.63
C GLY A 140 4.81 -3.81 -14.61
N ASP A 141 4.85 -2.87 -13.65
CA ASP A 141 3.83 -1.84 -13.50
C ASP A 141 3.74 -0.95 -14.76
N PRO A 142 2.50 -0.58 -15.18
CA PRO A 142 2.30 0.30 -16.32
C PRO A 142 2.64 1.76 -15.98
N ALA A 143 2.79 2.59 -17.02
CA ALA A 143 3.23 3.99 -16.91
C ALA A 143 2.46 4.82 -15.86
N ASP A 144 1.14 4.66 -15.82
CA ASP A 144 0.27 5.42 -14.92
C ASP A 144 0.57 5.17 -13.44
N TYR A 145 1.08 4.00 -13.06
CA TYR A 145 1.36 3.69 -11.66
C TYR A 145 2.41 4.64 -11.06
N PHE A 146 3.33 5.15 -11.88
CA PHE A 146 4.38 6.08 -11.46
C PHE A 146 3.86 7.51 -11.20
N GLU A 147 2.64 7.82 -11.62
CA GLU A 147 1.96 9.10 -11.36
C GLU A 147 1.34 9.16 -9.96
N TYR A 148 1.30 8.03 -9.25
CA TYR A 148 0.65 7.92 -7.95
C TYR A 148 1.63 7.67 -6.80
N ILE A 149 1.26 8.18 -5.63
CA ILE A 149 1.76 7.75 -4.34
C ILE A 149 0.89 6.57 -3.90
N MET A 150 1.52 5.43 -3.69
CA MET A 150 0.86 4.20 -3.27
C MET A 150 0.88 4.06 -1.75
N PHE A 151 -0.26 3.68 -1.19
CA PHE A 151 -0.41 3.45 0.24
C PHE A 151 -0.74 1.99 0.52
N ALA A 152 -0.17 1.44 1.59
CA ALA A 152 -0.54 0.15 2.13
C ALA A 152 -1.41 0.33 3.38
N TRP A 153 -2.12 -0.71 3.80
CA TRP A 153 -2.79 -0.71 5.10
C TRP A 153 -1.78 -0.51 6.23
N GLY A 154 -2.18 0.19 7.29
CA GLY A 154 -1.24 0.67 8.32
C GLY A 154 -0.45 -0.44 9.03
N ASN A 155 -1.03 -1.62 9.19
CA ASN A 155 -0.35 -2.77 9.80
C ASN A 155 0.41 -3.66 8.80
N CYS A 156 0.46 -3.26 7.53
CA CYS A 156 1.14 -4.03 6.48
C CYS A 156 2.66 -3.92 6.61
N GLN A 157 3.35 -5.04 6.38
CA GLN A 157 4.82 -5.13 6.38
C GLN A 157 5.46 -4.79 5.02
N ALA A 158 4.69 -4.84 3.93
CA ALA A 158 5.23 -4.79 2.57
C ALA A 158 6.13 -3.57 2.29
N GLY A 159 5.79 -2.41 2.85
CA GLY A 159 6.61 -1.20 2.72
C GLY A 159 8.00 -1.34 3.33
N ASP A 160 8.13 -1.99 4.49
CA ASP A 160 9.43 -2.26 5.12
C ASP A 160 10.22 -3.33 4.35
N ARG A 161 9.54 -4.35 3.80
CA ARG A 161 10.19 -5.33 2.92
C ARG A 161 10.80 -4.66 1.68
N LEU A 162 10.10 -3.69 1.07
CA LEU A 162 10.63 -2.92 -0.06
C LEU A 162 11.82 -2.03 0.33
N VAL A 163 11.82 -1.47 1.55
CA VAL A 163 12.99 -0.72 2.07
C VAL A 163 14.19 -1.66 2.20
N MET A 164 13.99 -2.86 2.73
CA MET A 164 15.03 -3.89 2.84
C MET A 164 15.55 -4.33 1.47
N GLU A 165 14.67 -4.62 0.53
CA GLU A 165 15.03 -5.02 -0.83
C GLU A 165 15.91 -3.97 -1.51
N ARG A 166 15.53 -2.69 -1.43
CA ARG A 166 16.30 -1.57 -2.01
C ARG A 166 17.66 -1.41 -1.36
N LYS A 167 17.74 -1.58 -0.04
CA LYS A 167 19.00 -1.55 0.72
C LYS A 167 19.93 -2.69 0.28
N LEU A 168 19.39 -3.89 0.10
CA LEU A 168 20.14 -5.09 -0.24
C LEU A 168 20.44 -5.25 -1.74
N LYS A 169 19.67 -4.58 -2.61
CA LYS A 169 19.67 -4.74 -4.07
C LYS A 169 19.38 -6.19 -4.53
N ARG A 170 18.57 -6.90 -3.74
CA ARG A 170 18.05 -8.25 -3.99
C ARG A 170 16.83 -8.48 -3.12
N PHE A 171 16.03 -9.49 -3.44
CA PHE A 171 14.96 -9.93 -2.54
C PHE A 171 15.53 -10.32 -1.17
N PRO A 172 14.93 -9.84 -0.06
CA PRO A 172 15.37 -10.18 1.28
C PRO A 172 15.02 -11.63 1.63
N THR A 173 15.89 -12.30 2.37
CA THR A 173 15.66 -13.62 2.96
C THR A 173 14.91 -13.50 4.29
N GLU A 174 14.50 -14.64 4.87
CA GLU A 174 13.93 -14.66 6.23
C GLU A 174 14.89 -14.10 7.28
N GLU A 175 16.20 -14.37 7.15
CA GLU A 175 17.23 -13.83 8.05
C GLU A 175 17.36 -12.30 7.90
N ASP A 176 17.26 -11.78 6.67
CA ASP A 176 17.24 -10.34 6.42
C ASP A 176 16.03 -9.65 7.08
N LEU A 177 14.86 -10.31 7.07
CA LEU A 177 13.61 -9.79 7.63
C LEU A 177 13.44 -10.08 9.13
N SER A 178 14.41 -10.72 9.77
CA SER A 178 14.45 -11.00 11.21
C SER A 178 15.69 -10.39 11.85
N SER A 179 16.77 -11.16 12.00
CA SER A 179 17.99 -10.77 12.72
C SER A 179 18.72 -9.57 12.13
N HIS A 180 18.52 -9.29 10.83
CA HIS A 180 19.14 -8.16 10.13
C HIS A 180 18.15 -7.10 9.69
N PHE A 181 16.91 -7.17 10.19
CA PHE A 181 15.86 -6.26 9.80
C PHE A 181 16.18 -4.82 10.22
N THR A 182 16.14 -3.91 9.24
CA THR A 182 16.21 -2.48 9.48
C THR A 182 14.95 -1.80 9.00
N PRO A 183 14.11 -1.27 9.90
CA PRO A 183 12.86 -0.64 9.53
C PRO A 183 13.08 0.67 8.77
N GLY A 184 12.16 0.97 7.86
CA GLY A 184 12.01 2.28 7.25
C GLY A 184 11.26 3.26 8.16
N ILE A 185 11.07 4.46 7.63
CA ILE A 185 10.26 5.51 8.25
C ILE A 185 8.85 5.39 7.67
N ARG A 186 7.84 5.31 8.56
CA ARG A 186 6.43 5.13 8.17
C ARG A 186 5.65 6.43 8.35
N PHE A 187 5.07 6.92 7.26
CA PHE A 187 4.17 8.07 7.23
C PHE A 187 2.73 7.55 7.26
N TYR A 188 2.03 7.74 8.38
CA TYR A 188 0.68 7.29 8.62
C TYR A 188 -0.35 8.38 8.35
N PHE A 189 -1.45 7.96 7.74
CA PHE A 189 -2.62 8.78 7.41
C PHE A 189 -3.86 8.04 7.88
N LYS A 190 -4.88 8.78 8.32
CA LYS A 190 -6.19 8.19 8.60
C LYS A 190 -6.90 7.91 7.28
N TYR A 191 -7.40 6.70 7.11
CA TYR A 191 -8.06 6.30 5.88
C TYR A 191 -9.26 7.21 5.57
N ASP A 192 -10.14 7.40 6.56
CA ASP A 192 -11.40 8.13 6.40
C ASP A 192 -11.20 9.65 6.17
N GLU A 193 -10.00 10.17 6.40
CA GLU A 193 -9.61 11.54 6.05
C GLU A 193 -8.99 11.57 4.64
N LEU A 194 -7.94 10.77 4.40
CA LEU A 194 -7.17 10.81 3.15
C LEU A 194 -7.96 10.36 1.91
N ILE A 195 -8.97 9.49 2.08
CA ILE A 195 -9.85 9.07 0.98
C ILE A 195 -10.57 10.26 0.31
N ASN A 196 -10.73 11.38 1.02
CA ASN A 196 -11.34 12.61 0.51
C ASN A 196 -10.34 13.53 -0.21
N HIS A 197 -9.07 13.13 -0.33
CA HIS A 197 -8.10 13.90 -1.11
C HIS A 197 -8.58 14.01 -2.56
N PRO A 198 -8.57 15.21 -3.19
CA PRO A 198 -9.18 15.42 -4.50
C PRO A 198 -8.55 14.60 -5.63
N ALA A 199 -7.30 14.18 -5.44
CA ALA A 199 -6.55 13.32 -6.36
C ALA A 199 -6.48 11.85 -5.90
N CYS A 200 -7.29 11.45 -4.92
CA CYS A 200 -7.36 10.08 -4.44
C CYS A 200 -8.14 9.20 -5.43
N ILE A 201 -7.68 7.96 -5.61
CA ILE A 201 -8.36 6.91 -6.35
C ILE A 201 -8.19 5.56 -5.64
N CYS A 202 -9.14 4.66 -5.88
CA CYS A 202 -9.04 3.25 -5.50
C CYS A 202 -8.87 2.42 -6.77
N ASP A 203 -7.78 1.66 -6.86
CA ASP A 203 -7.49 0.79 -8.01
C ASP A 203 -7.98 -0.65 -7.80
N GLY A 204 -8.68 -0.92 -6.69
CA GLY A 204 -9.16 -2.26 -6.35
C GLY A 204 -8.10 -3.24 -5.83
N VAL A 205 -6.84 -2.79 -5.64
CA VAL A 205 -5.73 -3.63 -5.16
C VAL A 205 -5.12 -3.04 -3.90
N LEU A 206 -4.69 -1.78 -3.97
CA LEU A 206 -4.20 -1.05 -2.83
C LEU A 206 -5.37 -0.34 -2.12
N PRO A 207 -5.24 -0.04 -0.81
CA PRO A 207 -6.24 0.73 -0.07
C PRO A 207 -6.65 2.02 -0.79
N MET A 208 -5.64 2.74 -1.31
CA MET A 208 -5.80 3.94 -2.12
C MET A 208 -4.47 4.33 -2.76
N LYS A 209 -4.57 5.18 -3.78
CA LYS A 209 -3.47 5.87 -4.45
C LYS A 209 -3.81 7.36 -4.51
N VAL A 210 -2.81 8.23 -4.35
CA VAL A 210 -3.00 9.67 -4.53
C VAL A 210 -2.11 10.16 -5.66
N LYS A 211 -2.70 10.81 -6.66
CA LYS A 211 -1.95 11.32 -7.80
C LYS A 211 -1.08 12.52 -7.38
N ASP A 212 0.12 12.58 -7.95
CA ASP A 212 1.06 13.68 -7.87
C ASP A 212 1.68 14.01 -6.51
N GLU A 213 0.89 14.44 -5.54
CA GLU A 213 1.37 15.04 -4.28
C GLU A 213 0.42 14.81 -3.10
N VAL A 214 0.98 14.56 -1.92
CA VAL A 214 0.31 14.66 -0.62
C VAL A 214 1.13 15.57 0.29
N ILE A 215 0.60 16.77 0.57
CA ILE A 215 1.26 17.76 1.42
C ILE A 215 1.17 17.32 2.88
N LEU A 216 2.30 17.12 3.55
CA LEU A 216 2.33 16.52 4.88
C LEU A 216 1.52 17.32 5.89
N LYS A 217 1.67 18.66 5.92
CA LYS A 217 1.01 19.51 6.91
C LYS A 217 -0.52 19.38 6.93
N ASP A 218 -1.10 19.03 5.80
CA ASP A 218 -2.55 19.02 5.61
C ASP A 218 -3.16 17.64 5.89
N TRP A 219 -2.36 16.57 5.74
CA TRP A 219 -2.87 15.20 5.70
C TRP A 219 -2.20 14.23 6.68
N ILE A 220 -0.98 14.50 7.13
CA ILE A 220 -0.22 13.54 7.94
C ILE A 220 -0.85 13.37 9.32
N TYR A 221 -1.03 12.13 9.74
CA TYR A 221 -1.47 11.82 11.09
C TYR A 221 -0.28 11.63 12.03
N LYS A 222 0.56 10.61 11.76
CA LYS A 222 1.78 10.33 12.52
C LYS A 222 2.90 9.89 11.61
N ILE A 223 4.14 10.16 12.00
CA ILE A 223 5.34 9.71 11.33
C ILE A 223 6.15 8.91 12.34
N VAL A 224 6.33 7.62 12.08
CA VAL A 224 7.08 6.74 12.97
C VAL A 224 8.50 6.63 12.47
N VAL A 225 9.43 6.97 13.37
CA VAL A 225 10.86 7.01 13.11
C VAL A 225 11.55 6.00 14.03
N PRO A 226 12.28 5.02 13.48
CA PRO A 226 13.16 4.17 14.28
C PRO A 226 14.17 5.05 15.04
N VAL A 227 14.38 4.81 16.34
CA VAL A 227 15.31 5.63 17.16
C VAL A 227 16.70 5.70 16.54
N GLU A 228 17.14 4.62 15.91
CA GLU A 228 18.43 4.51 15.20
C GLU A 228 18.56 5.51 14.04
N ALA A 229 17.43 5.97 13.47
CA ALA A 229 17.40 6.97 12.41
C ALA A 229 17.31 8.41 12.95
N LYS A 230 17.06 8.61 14.25
CA LYS A 230 16.76 9.92 14.84
C LYS A 230 17.82 10.97 14.52
N GLU A 231 19.08 10.69 14.86
CA GLU A 231 20.19 11.64 14.66
C GLU A 231 20.34 12.06 13.20
N ALA A 232 20.09 11.15 12.26
CA ALA A 232 20.21 11.40 10.83
C ALA A 232 19.11 12.34 10.30
N ILE A 233 17.90 12.27 10.87
CA ILE A 233 16.73 12.97 10.33
C ILE A 233 16.32 14.23 11.11
N GLU A 234 16.64 14.34 12.39
CA GLU A 234 16.01 15.30 13.31
C GLU A 234 16.16 16.75 12.82
N LYS A 235 17.33 17.11 12.29
CA LYS A 235 17.62 18.44 11.73
C LYS A 235 16.83 18.81 10.48
N TYR A 236 16.21 17.83 9.81
CA TYR A 236 15.43 18.05 8.60
C TYR A 236 13.93 18.12 8.86
N ILE A 237 13.47 17.67 10.03
CA ILE A 237 12.04 17.68 10.39
C ILE A 237 11.59 19.14 10.50
N PRO A 238 10.60 19.57 9.70
CA PRO A 238 10.00 20.90 9.86
C PRO A 238 9.34 21.03 11.23
N ASN A 239 9.53 22.15 11.92
CA ASN A 239 8.98 22.37 13.27
C ASN A 239 7.47 22.09 13.38
N MET A 240 6.73 22.37 12.31
CA MET A 240 5.28 22.15 12.24
C MET A 240 4.87 20.66 12.30
N LEU A 241 5.81 19.74 12.07
CA LEU A 241 5.57 18.29 12.12
C LEU A 241 6.03 17.65 13.43
N ASN A 242 6.59 18.43 14.37
CA ASN A 242 7.17 17.87 15.61
C ASN A 242 6.15 17.04 16.41
N GLU A 243 4.88 17.46 16.44
CA GLU A 243 3.80 16.73 17.15
C GLU A 243 3.34 15.47 16.42
N ASN A 244 3.68 15.32 15.13
CA ASN A 244 3.39 14.14 14.34
C ASN A 244 4.47 13.06 14.49
N ILE A 245 5.67 13.39 14.95
CA ILE A 245 6.79 12.46 15.02
C ILE A 245 6.71 11.58 16.26
N VAL A 246 6.87 10.28 16.06
CA VAL A 246 6.94 9.28 17.12
C VAL A 246 8.21 8.46 16.94
N TYR A 247 9.12 8.55 17.91
CA TYR A 247 10.34 7.74 17.92
C TYR A 247 10.08 6.39 18.58
N VAL A 248 10.51 5.31 17.93
CA VAL A 248 10.27 3.95 18.41
C VAL A 248 11.55 3.13 18.29
N GLU A 249 11.98 2.50 19.40
CA GLU A 249 13.11 1.58 19.37
C GLU A 249 12.74 0.32 18.58
N ASN A 250 13.61 -0.18 17.71
CA ASN A 250 13.31 -1.43 17.00
C ASN A 250 13.32 -2.63 17.96
N ASN A 251 14.28 -2.67 18.91
CA ASN A 251 14.49 -3.78 19.87
C ASN A 251 14.84 -5.12 19.21
N GLY A 252 15.44 -5.09 18.01
CA GLY A 252 15.80 -6.31 17.28
C GLY A 252 14.60 -7.17 16.90
N LEU A 253 13.42 -6.55 16.75
CA LEU A 253 12.22 -7.24 16.28
C LEU A 253 12.37 -7.61 14.82
N ASP A 254 11.70 -8.70 14.43
CA ASP A 254 11.49 -9.00 13.02
C ASP A 254 10.49 -8.03 12.37
N ILE A 255 10.32 -8.15 11.06
CA ILE A 255 9.43 -7.27 10.30
C ILE A 255 7.97 -7.35 10.75
N TRP A 256 7.50 -8.50 11.22
CA TRP A 256 6.11 -8.72 11.60
C TRP A 256 5.81 -8.11 12.97
N ASP A 257 6.67 -8.37 13.94
CA ASP A 257 6.57 -7.81 15.29
C ASP A 257 6.78 -6.30 15.28
N TRP A 258 7.69 -5.79 14.44
CA TRP A 258 7.83 -4.36 14.20
C TRP A 258 6.54 -3.74 13.65
N SER A 259 5.97 -4.35 12.60
CA SER A 259 4.73 -3.86 11.98
C SER A 259 3.58 -3.79 12.98
N GLU A 260 3.44 -4.80 13.82
CA GLU A 260 2.43 -4.85 14.87
C GLU A 260 2.68 -3.81 15.97
N LYS A 261 3.94 -3.69 16.44
CA LYS A 261 4.33 -2.72 17.48
C LYS A 261 4.01 -1.30 17.03
N VAL A 262 4.45 -0.95 15.82
CA VAL A 262 4.26 0.40 15.28
C VAL A 262 2.80 0.70 15.04
N TYR A 263 2.06 -0.21 14.38
CA TYR A 263 0.65 0.02 14.13
C TYR A 263 -0.14 0.18 15.44
N SER A 264 0.09 -0.68 16.43
CA SER A 264 -0.61 -0.61 17.72
C SER A 264 -0.32 0.68 18.48
N LEU A 265 0.92 1.18 18.39
CA LEU A 265 1.30 2.47 18.95
C LEU A 265 0.58 3.63 18.25
N VAL A 266 0.54 3.63 16.92
CA VAL A 266 -0.12 4.71 16.17
C VAL A 266 -1.63 4.68 16.41
N GLN A 267 -2.23 3.49 16.48
CA GLN A 267 -3.63 3.30 16.80
C GLN A 267 -4.00 3.80 18.19
N SER A 268 -3.13 3.63 19.20
CA SER A 268 -3.41 4.10 20.57
C SER A 268 -3.31 5.62 20.75
N LEU A 269 -2.81 6.34 19.73
CA LEU A 269 -2.71 7.80 19.72
C LEU A 269 -3.93 8.48 19.07
N GLN A 270 -4.94 7.71 18.63
CA GLN A 270 -6.16 8.22 17.99
C GLN A 270 -7.08 8.84 19.03
#